data_AF-A0A922ME07-F1
#
_entry.id   AF-A0A922ME07-F1
#
_cell.length_a   1.000
_cell.length_b   1.000
_cell.length_c   1.000
_cell.angle_alpha   90.00
_cell.angle_beta   90.00
_cell.angle_gamma   90.00
#
_symmetry.space_group_name_H-M   'P 1'
#
loop_
_entity.id
_entity.type
_entity.pdbx_description
1 polymer ?
#
loop_
_entity_poly.entity_id
_entity_poly.type
_entity_poly.pdbx_seq_one_letter_code
_entity_poly.pdbx_strand_id
1 'polypeptide(L)'
;MWVVERIFSDMADIIFLSTNTHMCAQRFADRSSVPVLCLKSRTHACLQALASIMAIMEEFGTMQGINLSYVGPPHPVLNSYLLLCPMLGANIRFKCCCKDINRQTCFRWIFLHTCPRGDEVDDLLFWNENSRTFTAFQNMHYIAAALMANHCRDYRF
;
A
#
# COMPACT_ATOMS: atom_id res chain seq x y z
N MET A 1 16.17 19.13 -18.11
CA MET A 1 16.55 19.04 -16.68
C MET A 1 16.70 17.56 -16.38
N TRP A 2 17.93 17.01 -16.49
CA TRP A 2 18.16 15.55 -16.70
C TRP A 2 19.44 15.02 -16.01
N VAL A 3 19.98 15.77 -15.05
CA VAL A 3 21.27 15.46 -14.39
C VAL A 3 21.03 14.91 -12.97
N VAL A 4 19.84 15.14 -12.44
CA VAL A 4 19.52 14.93 -11.03
C VAL A 4 19.46 13.43 -10.70
N GLU A 5 18.91 12.63 -11.61
CA GLU A 5 18.72 11.19 -11.41
C GLU A 5 20.05 10.44 -11.31
N ARG A 6 21.04 10.81 -12.13
CA ARG A 6 22.39 10.23 -12.09
C ARG A 6 23.14 10.64 -10.84
N ILE A 7 23.09 11.92 -10.47
CA ILE A 7 23.73 12.40 -9.22
C ILE A 7 23.20 11.62 -8.01
N PHE A 8 21.88 11.46 -7.90
CA PHE A 8 21.31 10.71 -6.78
C PHE A 8 21.68 9.22 -6.82
N SER A 9 21.84 8.64 -8.01
CA SER A 9 22.26 7.24 -8.13
C SER A 9 23.72 7.03 -7.70
N ASP A 10 24.58 8.03 -7.85
CA ASP A 10 25.96 7.98 -7.37
C ASP A 10 26.07 8.25 -5.85
N MET A 11 25.02 8.81 -5.23
CA MET A 11 24.99 9.19 -3.82
C MET A 11 24.23 8.22 -2.92
N ALA A 12 23.42 7.32 -3.47
CA ALA A 12 22.54 6.44 -2.71
C ALA A 12 22.42 5.06 -3.36
N ASP A 13 22.40 4.00 -2.55
CA ASP A 13 22.23 2.62 -3.04
C ASP A 13 20.77 2.27 -3.37
N ILE A 14 19.79 2.95 -2.76
CA ILE A 14 18.35 2.72 -2.98
C ILE A 14 17.63 4.07 -2.91
N ILE A 15 16.71 4.31 -3.84
CA ILE A 15 15.94 5.55 -3.88
C ILE A 15 14.46 5.27 -3.65
N PHE A 16 13.91 5.80 -2.56
CA PHE A 16 12.47 5.86 -2.34
C PHE A 16 11.90 7.16 -2.89
N LEU A 17 10.93 7.05 -3.79
CA LEU A 17 10.37 8.19 -4.51
C LEU A 17 8.87 8.36 -4.26
N SER A 18 8.47 9.57 -3.89
CA SER A 18 7.08 10.02 -3.89
C SER A 18 6.91 11.11 -4.94
N THR A 19 5.94 10.96 -5.84
CA THR A 19 5.77 11.88 -6.98
C THR A 19 4.29 12.07 -7.31
N ASN A 20 3.95 13.12 -8.05
CA ASN A 20 2.56 13.34 -8.47
C ASN A 20 2.15 12.44 -9.64
N THR A 21 3.05 12.18 -10.60
CA THR A 21 2.71 11.36 -11.77
C THR A 21 3.54 10.09 -11.81
N HIS A 22 2.90 8.97 -12.14
CA HIS A 22 3.61 7.70 -12.24
C HIS A 22 4.66 7.71 -13.35
N MET A 23 4.43 8.47 -14.43
CA MET A 23 5.43 8.66 -15.49
C MET A 23 6.72 9.31 -14.99
N CYS A 24 6.66 10.22 -14.01
CA CYS A 24 7.87 10.77 -13.41
C CYS A 24 8.67 9.69 -12.67
N ALA A 25 7.99 8.81 -11.92
CA ALA A 25 8.65 7.71 -11.24
C ALA A 25 9.29 6.72 -12.23
N GLN A 26 8.56 6.38 -13.29
CA GLN A 26 9.07 5.49 -14.33
C GLN A 26 10.29 6.08 -15.04
N ARG A 27 10.22 7.35 -15.47
CA ARG A 27 11.37 8.03 -16.11
C ARG A 27 12.57 8.15 -15.20
N PHE A 28 12.34 8.33 -13.90
CA PHE A 28 13.41 8.37 -12.91
C PHE A 28 14.06 6.99 -12.76
N ALA A 29 13.25 5.92 -12.67
CA ALA A 29 13.73 4.54 -12.64
C ALA A 29 14.51 4.15 -13.90
N ASP A 30 14.01 4.49 -15.09
CA ASP A 30 14.66 4.18 -16.38
C ASP A 30 16.04 4.81 -16.54
N ARG A 31 16.35 5.86 -15.76
CA ARG A 31 17.59 6.64 -15.85
C ARG A 31 18.49 6.49 -14.64
N SER A 32 18.04 5.78 -13.62
CA SER A 32 18.79 5.53 -12.39
C SER A 32 19.57 4.23 -12.53
N SER A 33 20.81 4.21 -12.03
CA SER A 33 21.62 2.99 -11.95
C SER A 33 21.33 2.16 -10.70
N VAL A 34 20.52 2.69 -9.78
CA VAL A 34 20.12 2.06 -8.52
C VAL A 34 18.61 1.82 -8.50
N PRO A 35 18.09 0.86 -7.72
CA PRO A 35 16.65 0.61 -7.66
C PRO A 35 15.88 1.82 -7.15
N VAL A 36 14.78 2.11 -7.84
CA VAL A 36 13.86 3.19 -7.51
C VAL A 36 12.51 2.61 -7.10
N LEU A 37 12.14 2.81 -5.85
CA LEU A 37 10.89 2.32 -5.26
C LEU A 37 9.87 3.45 -5.17
N CYS A 38 8.76 3.31 -5.90
CA CYS A 38 7.66 4.28 -5.82
C CYS A 38 6.83 4.04 -4.55
N LEU A 39 6.93 4.99 -3.60
CA LEU A 39 6.13 4.98 -2.37
C LEU A 39 4.67 5.33 -2.65
N LYS A 40 4.47 6.46 -3.33
CA LYS A 40 3.16 7.02 -3.66
C LYS A 40 3.23 7.80 -4.97
N SER A 41 2.17 7.68 -5.74
CA SER A 41 1.82 8.48 -6.90
C SER A 41 0.33 8.81 -6.92
N ARG A 42 -0.12 9.68 -7.84
CA ARG A 42 -1.55 9.93 -8.03
C ARG A 42 -2.33 8.71 -8.50
N THR A 43 -1.66 7.71 -9.06
CA THR A 43 -2.30 6.48 -9.53
C THR A 43 -2.14 5.32 -8.57
N HIS A 44 -0.98 5.18 -7.91
CA HIS A 44 -0.68 4.04 -7.02
C HIS A 44 -0.10 4.49 -5.68
N ALA A 45 -0.46 3.78 -4.61
CA ALA A 45 0.10 3.93 -3.28
C ALA A 45 0.64 2.57 -2.82
N CYS A 46 1.75 2.17 -3.42
CA CYS A 46 2.28 0.80 -3.34
C CYS A 46 2.68 0.41 -1.92
N LEU A 47 3.44 1.26 -1.21
CA LEU A 47 3.88 0.95 0.15
C LEU A 47 2.69 0.73 1.08
N GLN A 48 1.69 1.60 0.95
CA GLN A 48 0.48 1.53 1.77
C GLN A 48 -0.35 0.28 1.49
N ALA A 49 -0.53 -0.07 0.22
CA ALA A 49 -1.26 -1.28 -0.15
C ALA A 49 -0.54 -2.56 0.33
N LEU A 50 0.79 -2.62 0.20
CA LEU A 50 1.59 -3.74 0.70
C LEU A 50 1.50 -3.87 2.22
N ALA A 51 1.55 -2.74 2.96
CA ALA A 51 1.44 -2.76 4.41
C ALA A 51 0.05 -3.23 4.89
N SER A 52 -1.01 -2.83 4.18
CA SER A 52 -2.37 -3.33 4.44
C SER A 52 -2.52 -4.83 4.13
N ILE A 53 -1.91 -5.32 3.04
CA ILE A 53 -1.88 -6.75 2.72
C ILE A 53 -1.13 -7.54 3.78
N MET A 54 0.01 -7.04 4.25
CA MET A 54 0.76 -7.65 5.35
C MET A 54 -0.11 -7.77 6.60
N ALA A 55 -0.85 -6.71 6.97
CA ALA A 55 -1.77 -6.76 8.10
C ALA A 55 -2.92 -7.79 7.91
N ILE A 56 -3.42 -7.96 6.69
CA ILE A 56 -4.42 -9.00 6.39
C ILE A 56 -3.79 -10.40 6.53
N MET A 57 -2.59 -10.59 6.03
CA MET A 57 -1.86 -11.86 6.13
C MET A 57 -1.53 -12.23 7.59
N GLU A 58 -1.21 -11.25 8.44
CA GLU A 58 -0.99 -11.47 9.87
C GLU A 58 -2.26 -11.95 10.59
N GLU A 59 -3.43 -11.44 10.21
CA GLU A 59 -4.69 -11.80 10.86
C GLU A 59 -5.25 -13.15 10.36
N PHE A 60 -5.20 -13.40 9.05
CA PHE A 60 -5.85 -14.55 8.41
C PHE A 60 -4.88 -15.64 7.94
N GLY A 61 -3.57 -15.40 7.97
CA GLY A 61 -2.51 -16.33 7.56
C GLY A 61 -2.29 -16.47 6.04
N THR A 62 -3.27 -16.11 5.22
CA THR A 62 -3.19 -16.17 3.74
C THR A 62 -4.02 -15.07 3.10
N MET A 63 -3.73 -14.70 1.86
CA MET A 63 -4.61 -13.86 1.04
C MET A 63 -5.59 -14.67 0.18
N GLN A 64 -5.31 -15.96 -0.01
CA GLN A 64 -6.04 -16.78 -0.97
C GLN A 64 -7.47 -17.04 -0.49
N GLY A 65 -8.45 -16.68 -1.31
CA GLY A 65 -9.88 -16.79 -0.98
C GLY A 65 -10.43 -15.69 -0.07
N ILE A 66 -9.62 -14.71 0.35
CA ILE A 66 -10.11 -13.57 1.14
C ILE A 66 -10.96 -12.64 0.29
N ASN A 67 -12.07 -12.16 0.86
CA ASN A 67 -12.92 -11.14 0.26
C ASN A 67 -12.54 -9.74 0.80
N LEU A 68 -11.79 -8.96 0.02
CA LEU A 68 -11.49 -7.57 0.35
C LEU A 68 -12.57 -6.64 -0.23
N SER A 69 -13.20 -5.84 0.62
CA SER A 69 -14.21 -4.87 0.21
C SER A 69 -13.71 -3.44 0.44
N TYR A 70 -13.50 -2.70 -0.64
CA TYR A 70 -13.14 -1.28 -0.59
C TYR A 70 -14.41 -0.42 -0.65
N VAL A 71 -14.58 0.48 0.32
CA VAL A 71 -15.71 1.42 0.32
C VAL A 71 -15.17 2.83 0.49
N GLY A 72 -15.59 3.72 -0.39
CA GLY A 72 -15.14 5.11 -0.38
C GLY A 72 -14.81 5.63 -1.78
N PRO A 73 -14.49 6.93 -1.89
CA PRO A 73 -14.21 7.56 -3.17
C PRO A 73 -12.97 6.95 -3.85
N PRO A 74 -12.80 7.13 -5.17
CA PRO A 74 -11.59 6.68 -5.85
C PRO A 74 -10.31 7.20 -5.20
N HIS A 75 -9.41 6.29 -4.80
CA HIS A 75 -8.14 6.61 -4.15
C HIS A 75 -7.00 5.78 -4.77
N PRO A 76 -5.73 6.27 -4.81
CA PRO A 76 -4.60 5.52 -5.38
C PRO A 76 -4.36 4.14 -4.75
N VAL A 77 -4.79 3.95 -3.50
CA VAL A 77 -4.75 2.65 -2.82
C VAL A 77 -5.69 1.64 -3.47
N LEU A 78 -6.88 2.06 -3.92
CA LEU A 78 -7.82 1.17 -4.62
C LEU A 78 -7.18 0.60 -5.89
N ASN A 79 -6.53 1.45 -6.70
CA ASN A 79 -5.82 0.99 -7.89
C ASN A 79 -4.73 -0.04 -7.57
N SER A 80 -4.07 0.13 -6.42
CA SER A 80 -3.02 -0.78 -5.96
C SER A 80 -3.62 -2.12 -5.50
N TYR A 81 -4.76 -2.10 -4.80
CA TYR A 81 -5.49 -3.32 -4.44
C TYR A 81 -6.07 -4.05 -5.65
N LEU A 82 -6.59 -3.34 -6.66
CA LEU A 82 -7.09 -3.94 -7.89
C LEU A 82 -6.01 -4.74 -8.63
N LEU A 83 -4.74 -4.36 -8.47
CA LEU A 83 -3.60 -5.13 -8.98
C LEU A 83 -3.19 -6.27 -8.05
N LEU A 84 -2.97 -5.96 -6.76
CA LEU A 84 -2.37 -6.89 -5.81
C LEU A 84 -3.32 -8.00 -5.34
N CYS A 85 -4.60 -7.71 -5.12
CA CYS A 85 -5.54 -8.69 -4.59
C CYS A 85 -5.70 -9.90 -5.53
N PRO A 86 -5.94 -9.74 -6.85
CA PRO A 86 -6.01 -10.88 -7.77
C PRO A 86 -4.70 -11.64 -7.88
N MET A 87 -3.55 -10.93 -7.87
CA MET A 87 -2.22 -11.56 -7.90
C MET A 87 -1.96 -12.49 -6.70
N LEU A 88 -2.57 -12.19 -5.55
CA LEU A 88 -2.45 -12.97 -4.31
C LEU A 88 -3.64 -13.92 -4.08
N GLY A 89 -4.54 -14.06 -5.06
CA GLY A 89 -5.70 -14.95 -4.98
C GLY A 89 -6.84 -14.45 -4.09
N ALA A 90 -6.87 -13.15 -3.76
CA ALA A 90 -7.96 -12.51 -3.05
C ALA A 90 -9.02 -11.93 -4.00
N ASN A 91 -10.27 -11.99 -3.57
CA ASN A 91 -11.41 -11.40 -4.27
C ASN A 91 -11.60 -9.96 -3.83
N ILE A 92 -11.43 -9.00 -4.75
CA ILE A 92 -11.67 -7.59 -4.47
C ILE A 92 -13.06 -7.16 -4.95
N ARG A 93 -13.81 -6.48 -4.08
CA ARG A 93 -15.04 -5.75 -4.41
C ARG A 93 -14.86 -4.30 -4.01
N PHE A 94 -15.36 -3.37 -4.81
CA PHE A 94 -15.28 -1.94 -4.46
C PHE A 94 -16.63 -1.25 -4.68
N LYS A 95 -16.93 -0.25 -3.85
CA LYS A 95 -18.13 0.56 -3.93
C LYS A 95 -17.82 2.02 -3.65
N CYS A 96 -17.92 2.86 -4.68
CA CYS A 96 -17.47 4.26 -4.60
C CYS A 96 -18.48 5.26 -4.03
N CYS A 97 -19.75 4.86 -3.91
CA CYS A 97 -20.86 5.76 -3.51
C CYS A 97 -21.72 5.12 -2.42
N CYS A 98 -21.10 4.76 -1.30
CA CYS A 98 -21.82 4.25 -0.14
C CYS A 98 -21.98 5.37 0.90
N LYS A 99 -23.21 5.65 1.33
CA LYS A 99 -23.48 6.60 2.43
C LYS A 99 -23.44 5.92 3.79
N ASP A 100 -23.78 4.63 3.82
CA ASP A 100 -23.78 3.84 5.04
C ASP A 100 -23.60 2.36 4.67
N ILE A 101 -22.92 1.61 5.53
CA ILE A 101 -22.72 0.17 5.38
C ILE A 101 -23.48 -0.50 6.52
N ASN A 102 -24.47 -1.32 6.18
CA ASN A 102 -25.26 -2.03 7.18
C ASN A 102 -24.33 -2.95 8.02
N ARG A 103 -24.44 -2.88 9.36
CA ARG A 103 -23.63 -3.64 10.34
C ARG A 103 -24.03 -5.13 10.41
N GLN A 104 -24.19 -5.79 9.26
CA GLN A 104 -24.44 -7.22 9.19
C GLN A 104 -23.11 -7.94 8.94
N THR A 105 -22.40 -8.24 10.02
CA THR A 105 -21.19 -9.08 9.96
C THR A 105 -21.48 -10.43 10.61
N CYS A 106 -21.55 -11.48 9.79
CA CYS A 106 -21.79 -12.86 10.27
C CYS A 106 -20.50 -13.69 10.36
N PHE A 107 -19.36 -13.12 9.99
CA PHE A 107 -18.07 -13.81 9.84
C PHE A 107 -16.92 -12.93 10.37
N ARG A 108 -15.77 -13.54 10.65
CA ARG A 108 -14.55 -12.83 11.09
C ARG A 108 -14.13 -11.79 10.05
N TRP A 109 -13.95 -10.55 10.48
CA TRP A 109 -13.64 -9.41 9.63
C TRP A 109 -12.65 -8.48 10.31
N ILE A 110 -11.94 -7.69 9.51
CA ILE A 110 -11.10 -6.59 10.00
C ILE A 110 -11.42 -5.31 9.24
N PHE A 111 -11.12 -4.20 9.90
CA PHE A 111 -11.23 -2.87 9.33
C PHE A 111 -9.85 -2.27 9.07
N LEU A 112 -9.70 -1.64 7.91
CA LEU A 112 -8.47 -0.96 7.50
C LEU A 112 -8.82 0.42 6.97
N HIS A 113 -8.08 1.43 7.43
CA HIS A 113 -8.14 2.79 6.94
C HIS A 113 -6.75 3.30 6.59
N THR A 114 -6.67 4.24 5.65
CA THR A 114 -5.40 4.71 5.08
C THR A 114 -4.87 6.00 5.70
N CYS A 115 -5.63 6.66 6.58
CA CYS A 115 -5.44 7.99 7.19
C CYS A 115 -5.01 9.11 6.20
N PRO A 116 -5.11 10.41 6.59
CA PRO A 116 -5.83 10.93 7.76
C PRO A 116 -7.31 10.56 7.71
N ARG A 117 -7.91 10.34 8.89
CA ARG A 117 -9.34 10.06 9.04
C ARG A 117 -10.11 11.39 9.03
N GLY A 118 -11.15 11.48 8.20
CA GLY A 118 -12.17 12.53 8.23
C GLY A 118 -13.52 12.00 8.70
N ASP A 119 -14.60 12.57 8.18
CA ASP A 119 -15.98 12.21 8.53
C ASP A 119 -16.47 10.90 7.86
N GLU A 120 -15.62 10.25 7.07
CA GLU A 120 -15.98 9.04 6.34
C GLU A 120 -16.18 7.79 7.21
N VAL A 121 -15.67 7.78 8.44
CA VAL A 121 -15.71 6.62 9.36
C VAL A 121 -16.02 7.07 10.79
N ASP A 122 -17.01 6.44 11.41
CA ASP A 122 -17.41 6.70 12.80
C ASP A 122 -16.37 6.20 13.82
N ASP A 123 -16.38 6.79 15.02
CA ASP A 123 -15.46 6.42 16.10
C ASP A 123 -15.59 4.94 16.52
N LEU A 124 -16.81 4.39 16.54
CA LEU A 124 -17.02 3.01 16.97
C LEU A 124 -16.43 2.00 15.99
N LEU A 125 -16.41 2.32 14.69
CA LEU A 125 -15.75 1.50 13.68
C LEU A 125 -14.22 1.70 13.69
N PHE A 126 -13.76 2.95 13.77
CA PHE A 126 -12.32 3.25 13.71
C PHE A 126 -11.54 2.68 14.91
N TRP A 127 -12.11 2.81 16.10
CA TRP A 127 -11.53 2.32 17.37
C TRP A 127 -12.02 0.92 17.75
N ASN A 128 -12.68 0.21 16.84
CA ASN A 128 -13.12 -1.16 17.07
C ASN A 128 -11.92 -2.09 17.30
N GLU A 129 -12.11 -3.16 18.07
CA GLU A 129 -11.10 -4.21 18.26
C GLU A 129 -10.70 -4.91 16.96
N ASN A 130 -11.59 -4.92 15.96
CA ASN A 130 -11.32 -5.46 14.62
C ASN A 130 -10.55 -4.48 13.72
N SER A 131 -10.28 -3.25 14.18
CA SER A 131 -9.46 -2.29 13.45
C SER A 131 -8.00 -2.73 13.44
N ARG A 132 -7.41 -2.78 12.25
CA ARG A 132 -5.98 -3.05 12.02
C ARG A 132 -5.30 -1.87 11.33
N THR A 133 -5.92 -0.69 11.40
CA THR A 133 -5.41 0.55 10.80
C THR A 133 -3.98 0.84 11.27
N PHE A 134 -3.75 0.89 12.58
CA PHE A 134 -2.41 1.19 13.12
C PHE A 134 -1.40 0.07 12.91
N THR A 135 -1.84 -1.20 12.90
CA THR A 135 -1.00 -2.33 12.50
C THR A 135 -0.51 -2.16 11.07
N ALA A 136 -1.40 -1.81 10.14
CA ALA A 136 -1.02 -1.51 8.76
C ALA A 136 -0.08 -0.30 8.65
N PHE A 137 -0.20 0.71 9.52
CA PHE A 137 0.77 1.82 9.57
C PHE A 137 2.15 1.36 10.03
N GLN A 138 2.23 0.57 11.09
CA GLN A 138 3.49 -0.01 11.57
C GLN A 138 4.11 -0.90 10.49
N ASN A 139 3.31 -1.66 9.76
CA ASN A 139 3.82 -2.52 8.70
C ASN A 139 4.50 -1.78 7.55
N MET A 140 4.28 -0.47 7.39
CA MET A 140 5.00 0.33 6.39
C MET A 140 6.52 0.33 6.63
N HIS A 141 6.99 0.39 7.89
CA HIS A 141 8.43 0.33 8.16
C HIS A 141 9.01 -1.05 7.87
N TYR A 142 8.24 -2.12 8.12
CA TYR A 142 8.68 -3.49 7.88
C TYR A 142 8.77 -3.77 6.38
N ILE A 143 7.79 -3.32 5.60
CA ILE A 143 7.83 -3.44 4.14
C ILE A 143 9.00 -2.63 3.57
N ALA A 144 9.23 -1.40 4.03
CA ALA A 144 10.37 -0.61 3.58
C ALA A 144 11.70 -1.30 3.89
N ALA A 145 11.86 -1.81 5.12
CA ALA A 145 13.05 -2.56 5.53
C ALA A 145 13.24 -3.85 4.71
N ALA A 146 12.17 -4.60 4.47
CA ALA A 146 12.20 -5.82 3.67
C ALA A 146 12.61 -5.54 2.22
N LEU A 147 12.11 -4.45 1.61
CA LEU A 147 12.49 -4.04 0.26
C LEU A 147 13.98 -3.65 0.20
N MET A 148 14.47 -2.91 1.20
CA MET A 148 15.89 -2.58 1.29
C MET A 148 16.76 -3.83 1.45
N ALA A 149 16.42 -4.71 2.38
CA ALA A 149 17.15 -5.95 2.64
C ALA A 149 17.15 -6.88 1.43
N ASN A 150 16.03 -6.98 0.71
CA ASN A 150 15.94 -7.79 -0.50
C ASN A 150 16.88 -7.28 -1.61
N HIS A 151 17.08 -5.96 -1.70
CA HIS A 151 18.03 -5.40 -2.64
C HIS A 151 19.49 -5.61 -2.21
N CYS A 152 19.79 -5.36 -0.93
CA CYS A 152 21.15 -5.52 -0.40
C CYS A 152 21.61 -6.99 -0.35
N ARG A 153 20.71 -7.96 -0.54
CA ARG A 153 21.02 -9.40 -0.46
C ARG A 153 22.13 -9.85 -1.42
N ASP A 154 22.24 -9.19 -2.57
CA ASP A 154 23.21 -9.56 -3.61
C ASP A 154 24.55 -8.83 -3.46
N TYR A 155 24.66 -7.89 -2.53
CA TYR A 155 25.91 -7.19 -2.24
C TYR A 155 26.84 -8.10 -1.43
N ARG A 156 28.06 -8.30 -1.93
CA ARG A 156 29.16 -8.91 -1.19
C ARG A 156 30.06 -7.79 -0.68
N PHE A 157 30.23 -7.74 0.64
CA PHE A 157 31.16 -6.83 1.32
C PHE A 157 32.54 -7.47 1.47
#